data_AF-A0A5Q5CMU8-F1
#
_entry.id   AF-A0A5Q5CMU8-F1
#
_cell.length_a   1.000
_cell.length_b   1.000
_cell.length_c   1.000
_cell.angle_alpha   90.00
_cell.angle_beta   90.00
_cell.angle_gamma   90.00
#
_symmetry.space_group_name_H-M   'P 1'
#
loop_
_entity.id
_entity.type
_entity.pdbx_description
1 polymer ?
#
loop_
_entity_poly.entity_id
_entity_poly.type
_entity_poly.pdbx_seq_one_letter_code
_entity_poly.pdbx_strand_id
1 'polypeptide(L)'
;MEPSPAAESSGEMTVVYEDAATPEAVNGRRVLTENRLLESLAADVNDSFVLPEDVRLVGAQCDEANAFWSSDDRTVTICYEDADLSLTTFEQAGDPDPVAATIGAERATFYHELGHATLDLYDLPFTGREEDVADQLAAVMLLEPDDTGAIDPTDVRAAAAYARMFEANSEQDGGAAQDFPFWDVHEYDLARMYNFQCWIYGADPAGNAFIVDEGLVPEDRADSCEGEFDRMSRAWWDMLDPHLRSE
;
A
#
# COMPACT_ATOMS: atom_id res chain seq x y z
N MET A 1 2.93 -32.42 -5.78
CA MET A 1 3.69 -32.06 -4.57
C MET A 1 2.80 -32.35 -3.39
N GLU A 2 3.29 -33.13 -2.44
CA GLU A 2 2.59 -33.28 -1.15
C GLU A 2 2.61 -31.91 -0.46
N PRO A 3 1.52 -31.48 0.22
CA PRO A 3 1.55 -30.24 0.98
C PRO A 3 2.64 -30.38 2.04
N SER A 4 3.54 -29.41 2.08
CA SER A 4 4.48 -29.27 3.19
C SER A 4 3.67 -29.22 4.49
N PRO A 5 4.06 -29.93 5.56
CA PRO A 5 3.40 -29.74 6.85
C PRO A 5 3.48 -28.26 7.21
N ALA A 6 2.34 -27.67 7.62
CA ALA A 6 2.30 -26.29 8.10
C ALA A 6 3.41 -26.11 9.14
N ALA A 7 4.39 -25.27 8.82
CA ALA A 7 5.42 -24.92 9.78
C ALA A 7 4.70 -24.34 11.00
N GLU A 8 5.02 -24.81 12.21
CA GLU A 8 4.60 -24.12 13.42
C GLU A 8 5.26 -22.73 13.38
N SER A 9 4.53 -21.73 12.87
CA SER A 9 5.04 -20.38 12.69
C SER A 9 4.99 -19.65 14.03
N SER A 10 6.14 -19.14 14.49
CA SER A 10 6.25 -18.30 15.68
C SER A 10 6.69 -16.88 15.36
N GLY A 11 6.73 -16.50 14.07
CA GLY A 11 7.15 -15.18 13.65
C GLY A 11 6.15 -14.11 14.10
N GLU A 12 6.68 -12.95 14.46
CA GLU A 12 5.91 -11.75 14.79
C GLU A 12 6.45 -10.54 14.02
N MET A 13 5.56 -9.67 13.56
CA MET A 13 5.91 -8.35 13.10
C MET A 13 6.14 -7.42 14.29
N THR A 14 7.34 -6.89 14.43
CA THR A 14 7.75 -6.04 15.56
C THR A 14 8.06 -4.61 15.12
N VAL A 15 7.59 -3.63 15.89
CA VAL A 15 7.73 -2.21 15.56
C VAL A 15 8.96 -1.60 16.19
N VAL A 16 9.72 -0.84 15.40
CA VAL A 16 10.85 -0.02 15.88
C VAL A 16 10.75 1.39 15.28
N TYR A 17 10.93 2.42 16.10
CA TYR A 17 11.13 3.78 15.64
C TYR A 17 12.57 4.20 15.92
N GLU A 18 13.37 4.37 14.88
CA GLU A 18 14.73 4.87 14.99
C GLU A 18 14.75 6.39 15.29
N ASP A 19 15.92 6.89 15.67
CA ASP A 19 16.11 8.31 15.94
C ASP A 19 16.01 9.14 14.64
N ALA A 20 15.55 10.38 14.77
CA ALA A 20 15.48 11.35 13.67
C ALA A 20 16.18 12.65 14.06
N ALA A 21 16.86 13.28 13.11
CA ALA A 21 17.68 14.46 13.33
C ALA A 21 17.37 15.61 12.37
N THR A 22 17.02 15.32 11.10
CA THR A 22 16.62 16.36 10.14
C THR A 22 15.23 16.89 10.46
N PRO A 23 14.93 18.17 10.17
CA PRO A 23 13.59 18.73 10.40
C PRO A 23 12.46 17.91 9.79
N GLU A 24 12.66 17.44 8.56
CA GLU A 24 11.74 16.62 7.78
C GLU A 24 11.50 15.28 8.48
N ALA A 25 12.56 14.55 8.81
CA ALA A 25 12.45 13.26 9.49
C ALA A 25 11.88 13.37 10.91
N VAL A 26 12.18 14.45 11.63
CA VAL A 26 11.58 14.72 12.95
C VAL A 26 10.07 14.93 12.82
N ASN A 27 9.62 15.62 11.77
CA ASN A 27 8.20 15.85 11.53
C ASN A 27 7.48 14.57 11.08
N GLY A 28 8.04 13.83 10.12
CA GLY A 28 7.49 12.55 9.68
C GLY A 28 7.41 11.53 10.82
N ARG A 29 8.48 11.38 11.61
CA ARG A 29 8.49 10.54 12.83
C ARG A 29 7.37 10.93 13.79
N ARG A 30 7.15 12.24 14.00
CA ARG A 30 6.06 12.73 14.84
C ARG A 30 4.70 12.28 14.29
N VAL A 31 4.45 12.45 12.99
CA VAL A 31 3.20 12.02 12.35
C VAL A 31 2.97 10.52 12.57
N LEU A 32 3.95 9.67 12.29
CA LEU A 32 3.81 8.22 12.44
C LEU A 32 3.59 7.81 13.91
N THR A 33 4.38 8.36 14.84
CA THR A 33 4.34 7.99 16.27
C THR A 33 3.11 8.52 17.00
N GLU A 34 2.69 9.77 16.76
CA GLU A 34 1.51 10.35 17.42
C GLU A 34 0.21 9.62 17.02
N ASN A 35 0.18 9.05 15.82
CA ASN A 35 -0.95 8.27 15.30
C ASN A 35 -0.80 6.76 15.54
N ARG A 36 0.32 6.30 16.11
CA ARG A 36 0.63 4.87 16.36
C ARG A 36 0.47 4.00 15.12
N LEU A 37 0.85 4.54 13.96
CA LEU A 37 0.56 3.91 12.67
C LEU A 37 1.25 2.54 12.55
N LEU A 38 2.55 2.47 12.83
CA LEU A 38 3.29 1.22 12.67
C LEU A 38 2.78 0.15 13.64
N GLU A 39 2.36 0.54 14.84
CA GLU A 39 1.73 -0.38 15.79
C GLU A 39 0.40 -0.93 15.31
N SER A 40 -0.45 -0.12 14.66
CA SER A 40 -1.69 -0.65 14.06
C SER A 40 -1.38 -1.60 12.91
N LEU A 41 -0.44 -1.24 12.02
CA LEU A 41 -0.09 -2.05 10.85
C LEU A 41 0.51 -3.40 11.26
N ALA A 42 1.41 -3.40 12.25
CA ALA A 42 1.96 -4.62 12.80
C ALA A 42 0.90 -5.50 13.48
N ALA A 43 -0.08 -4.88 14.15
CA ALA A 43 -1.20 -5.62 14.73
C ALA A 43 -2.05 -6.28 13.64
N ASP A 44 -2.40 -5.56 12.57
CA ASP A 44 -3.16 -6.11 11.44
C ASP A 44 -2.45 -7.33 10.84
N VAL A 45 -1.12 -7.25 10.65
CA VAL A 45 -0.33 -8.38 10.15
C VAL A 45 -0.30 -9.52 11.15
N ASN A 46 -0.05 -9.24 12.43
CA ASN A 46 0.06 -10.27 13.45
C ASN A 46 -1.27 -10.98 13.73
N ASP A 47 -2.39 -10.29 13.59
CA ASP A 47 -3.73 -10.85 13.78
C ASP A 47 -4.16 -11.68 12.56
N SER A 48 -3.70 -11.32 11.35
CA SER A 48 -4.17 -11.95 10.11
C SER A 48 -3.23 -13.02 9.54
N PHE A 49 -1.92 -12.88 9.70
CA PHE A 49 -0.92 -13.70 9.00
C PHE A 49 -0.12 -14.63 9.92
N VAL A 50 0.21 -15.80 9.37
CA VAL A 50 1.12 -16.80 9.92
C VAL A 50 2.50 -16.50 9.35
N LEU A 51 3.32 -15.75 10.10
CA LEU A 51 4.65 -15.34 9.65
C LEU A 51 5.67 -16.47 9.87
N PRO A 52 6.44 -16.87 8.83
CA PRO A 52 7.38 -17.98 8.92
C PRO A 52 8.61 -17.63 9.78
N GLU A 53 8.89 -16.35 9.94
CA GLU A 53 9.99 -15.77 10.72
C GLU A 53 9.60 -14.37 11.23
N ASP A 54 10.39 -13.82 12.15
CA ASP A 54 10.16 -12.46 12.67
C ASP A 54 10.40 -11.43 11.57
N VAL A 55 9.50 -10.45 11.48
CA VAL A 55 9.58 -9.33 10.55
C VAL A 55 9.67 -8.03 11.34
N ARG A 56 10.49 -7.08 10.91
CA ARG A 56 10.54 -5.75 11.53
C ARG A 56 9.78 -4.75 10.69
N LEU A 57 8.98 -3.92 11.34
CA LEU A 57 8.41 -2.70 10.76
C LEU A 57 9.13 -1.51 11.39
N VAL A 58 9.93 -0.80 10.59
CA VAL A 58 10.85 0.22 11.07
C VAL A 58 10.47 1.58 10.51
N GLY A 59 10.25 2.56 11.39
CA GLY A 59 10.30 3.97 11.03
C GLY A 59 11.74 4.46 11.17
N ALA A 60 12.31 5.06 10.12
CA ALA A 60 13.70 5.52 10.11
C ALA A 60 13.91 6.83 9.33
N GLN A 61 14.97 7.56 9.66
CA GLN A 61 15.47 8.62 8.79
C GLN A 61 16.31 7.98 7.68
N CYS A 62 15.91 8.17 6.42
CA CYS A 62 16.58 7.55 5.26
C CYS A 62 17.37 8.54 4.40
N ASP A 63 17.25 9.84 4.68
CA ASP A 63 17.74 10.95 3.86
C ASP A 63 17.10 11.01 2.44
N GLU A 64 16.02 10.27 2.21
CA GLU A 64 15.13 10.30 1.03
C GLU A 64 13.70 9.87 1.42
N ALA A 65 12.70 10.42 0.72
CA ALA A 65 11.30 10.00 0.87
C ALA A 65 11.10 8.65 0.17
N ASN A 66 10.88 7.60 0.95
CA ASN A 66 10.81 6.23 0.46
C ASN A 66 10.13 5.29 1.46
N ALA A 67 9.74 4.11 1.00
CA ALA A 67 9.45 2.93 1.81
C ALA A 67 9.92 1.70 1.05
N PHE A 68 10.35 0.65 1.77
CA PHE A 68 10.86 -0.55 1.10
C PHE A 68 10.84 -1.79 1.99
N TRP A 69 10.64 -2.94 1.35
CA TRP A 69 10.95 -4.27 1.88
C TRP A 69 12.42 -4.64 1.63
N SER A 70 13.13 -5.06 2.69
CA SER A 70 14.45 -5.71 2.61
C SER A 70 14.30 -7.22 2.85
N SER A 71 14.50 -8.00 1.79
CA SER A 71 14.51 -9.47 1.86
C SER A 71 15.62 -10.00 2.77
N ASP A 72 16.82 -9.41 2.74
CA ASP A 72 17.97 -9.86 3.53
C ASP A 72 17.79 -9.60 5.03
N ASP A 73 17.17 -8.47 5.39
CA ASP A 73 17.01 -8.04 6.79
C ASP A 73 15.62 -8.36 7.37
N ARG A 74 14.72 -8.92 6.56
CA ARG A 74 13.31 -9.17 6.92
C ARG A 74 12.64 -7.95 7.52
N THR A 75 12.80 -6.81 6.86
CA THR A 75 12.41 -5.51 7.38
C THR A 75 11.61 -4.73 6.35
N VAL A 76 10.41 -4.28 6.72
CA VAL A 76 9.71 -3.18 6.05
C VAL A 76 10.15 -1.88 6.69
N THR A 77 10.67 -0.96 5.90
CA THR A 77 11.09 0.38 6.36
C THR A 77 10.16 1.43 5.79
N ILE A 78 9.64 2.32 6.64
CA ILE A 78 8.94 3.54 6.26
C ILE A 78 9.87 4.70 6.61
N CYS A 79 10.36 5.42 5.60
CA CYS A 79 11.22 6.57 5.82
C CYS A 79 10.38 7.75 6.32
N TYR A 80 10.85 8.43 7.36
CA TYR A 80 10.13 9.56 7.93
C TYR A 80 9.96 10.70 6.90
N GLU A 81 10.89 10.82 5.96
CA GLU A 81 10.80 11.77 4.86
C GLU A 81 9.60 11.50 3.93
N ASP A 82 9.14 10.26 3.80
CA ASP A 82 7.93 9.93 3.00
C ASP A 82 6.68 10.51 3.64
N ALA A 83 6.51 10.28 4.96
CA ALA A 83 5.41 10.84 5.72
C ALA A 83 5.42 12.38 5.76
N ASP A 84 6.61 13.00 5.81
CA ASP A 84 6.74 14.46 5.76
C ASP A 84 6.40 15.03 4.37
N LEU A 85 6.84 14.35 3.31
CA LEU A 85 6.54 14.71 1.93
C LEU A 85 5.05 14.55 1.63
N SER A 86 4.44 13.43 2.03
CA SER A 86 3.01 13.16 1.93
C SER A 86 2.19 14.26 2.63
N LEU A 87 2.56 14.61 3.87
CA LEU A 87 1.89 15.69 4.60
C LEU A 87 1.98 17.03 3.87
N THR A 88 3.18 17.38 3.43
CA THR A 88 3.43 18.62 2.68
C THR A 88 2.62 18.65 1.38
N THR A 89 2.51 17.51 0.69
CA THR A 89 1.76 17.36 -0.55
C THR A 89 0.27 17.59 -0.32
N PHE A 90 -0.32 16.94 0.69
CA PHE A 90 -1.75 17.11 1.00
C PHE A 90 -2.08 18.52 1.53
N GLU A 91 -1.18 19.15 2.28
CA GLU A 91 -1.33 20.55 2.70
C GLU A 91 -1.34 21.50 1.49
N GLN A 92 -0.44 21.30 0.52
CA GLN A 92 -0.37 22.12 -0.70
C GLN A 92 -1.56 21.90 -1.64
N ALA A 93 -2.06 20.67 -1.71
CA ALA A 93 -3.29 20.33 -2.43
C ALA A 93 -4.55 20.89 -1.76
N GLY A 94 -4.45 21.38 -0.52
CA GLY A 94 -5.57 21.93 0.23
C GLY A 94 -6.53 20.85 0.75
N ASP A 95 -6.03 19.65 1.03
CA ASP A 95 -6.83 18.58 1.63
C ASP A 95 -7.42 19.05 2.98
N PRO A 96 -8.71 18.78 3.26
CA PRO A 96 -9.35 19.21 4.51
C PRO A 96 -8.75 18.56 5.77
N ASP A 97 -8.12 17.39 5.65
CA ASP A 97 -7.44 16.70 6.74
C ASP A 97 -6.14 16.06 6.23
N PRO A 98 -5.08 16.86 6.04
CA PRO A 98 -3.84 16.39 5.41
C PRO A 98 -3.11 15.37 6.27
N VAL A 99 -3.31 15.38 7.60
CA VAL A 99 -2.75 14.36 8.49
C VAL A 99 -3.44 13.03 8.26
N ALA A 100 -4.78 13.00 8.20
CA ALA A 100 -5.51 11.76 7.90
C ALA A 100 -5.17 11.22 6.50
N ALA A 101 -5.04 12.10 5.50
CA ALA A 101 -4.62 11.72 4.15
C ALA A 101 -3.20 11.12 4.14
N THR A 102 -2.26 11.72 4.87
CA THR A 102 -0.90 11.19 5.06
C THR A 102 -0.93 9.81 5.68
N ILE A 103 -1.62 9.64 6.81
CA ILE A 103 -1.72 8.34 7.48
C ILE A 103 -2.35 7.27 6.58
N GLY A 104 -3.33 7.66 5.76
CA GLY A 104 -3.93 6.79 4.76
C GLY A 104 -2.97 6.40 3.64
N ALA A 105 -2.21 7.35 3.11
CA ALA A 105 -1.18 7.08 2.09
C ALA A 105 -0.09 6.14 2.65
N GLU A 106 0.44 6.42 3.84
CA GLU A 106 1.45 5.59 4.52
C GLU A 106 0.95 4.17 4.81
N ARG A 107 -0.34 4.01 5.15
CA ARG A 107 -0.97 2.69 5.31
C ARG A 107 -0.99 1.92 3.99
N ALA A 108 -1.36 2.57 2.89
CA ALA A 108 -1.37 1.94 1.58
C ALA A 108 0.05 1.59 1.10
N THR A 109 1.01 2.51 1.31
CA THR A 109 2.45 2.28 1.06
C THR A 109 2.94 1.07 1.85
N PHE A 110 2.57 0.95 3.14
CA PHE A 110 2.90 -0.25 3.90
C PHE A 110 2.32 -1.52 3.30
N TYR A 111 1.05 -1.54 2.88
CA TYR A 111 0.48 -2.75 2.28
C TYR A 111 1.09 -3.07 0.91
N HIS A 112 1.60 -2.07 0.20
CA HIS A 112 2.43 -2.27 -0.99
C HIS A 112 3.73 -3.00 -0.61
N GLU A 113 4.45 -2.54 0.40
CA GLU A 113 5.66 -3.23 0.89
C GLU A 113 5.38 -4.62 1.48
N LEU A 114 4.20 -4.79 2.09
CA LEU A 114 3.71 -6.10 2.52
C LEU A 114 3.48 -7.02 1.30
N GLY A 115 3.15 -6.45 0.14
CA GLY A 115 3.09 -7.16 -1.14
C GLY A 115 4.41 -7.82 -1.46
N HIS A 116 5.49 -7.04 -1.51
CA HIS A 116 6.84 -7.58 -1.69
C HIS A 116 7.22 -8.58 -0.60
N ALA A 117 6.93 -8.26 0.67
CA ALA A 117 7.25 -9.13 1.79
C ALA A 117 6.54 -10.48 1.71
N THR A 118 5.24 -10.52 1.38
CA THR A 118 4.48 -11.77 1.29
C THR A 118 4.87 -12.60 0.09
N LEU A 119 5.15 -11.98 -1.07
CA LEU A 119 5.69 -12.69 -2.24
C LEU A 119 7.01 -13.41 -1.89
N ASP A 120 7.91 -12.72 -1.19
CA ASP A 120 9.22 -13.24 -0.77
C ASP A 120 9.11 -14.29 0.34
N LEU A 121 8.45 -13.96 1.46
CA LEU A 121 8.36 -14.82 2.65
C LEU A 121 7.65 -16.15 2.37
N TYR A 122 6.65 -16.15 1.48
CA TYR A 122 5.84 -17.31 1.17
C TYR A 122 6.17 -17.96 -0.17
N ASP A 123 7.16 -17.44 -0.92
CA ASP A 123 7.53 -17.90 -2.26
C ASP A 123 6.30 -17.95 -3.20
N LEU A 124 5.49 -16.89 -3.19
CA LEU A 124 4.24 -16.83 -3.95
C LEU A 124 4.50 -16.60 -5.44
N PRO A 125 3.86 -17.37 -6.34
CA PRO A 125 4.02 -17.17 -7.77
C PRO A 125 3.21 -15.97 -8.27
N PHE A 126 3.83 -15.13 -9.10
CA PHE A 126 3.13 -14.08 -9.85
C PHE A 126 3.60 -14.02 -11.30
N THR A 127 2.80 -13.41 -12.18
CA THR A 127 3.11 -13.28 -13.63
C THR A 127 2.94 -11.86 -14.17
N GLY A 128 2.67 -10.89 -13.29
CA GLY A 128 2.61 -9.46 -13.59
C GLY A 128 3.95 -8.76 -13.35
N ARG A 129 3.96 -7.44 -13.51
CA ARG A 129 5.05 -6.60 -12.98
C ARG A 129 4.94 -6.61 -11.46
N GLU A 130 6.07 -6.72 -10.77
CA GLU A 130 6.07 -6.88 -9.32
C GLU A 130 5.41 -5.70 -8.60
N GLU A 131 5.73 -4.46 -8.98
CA GLU A 131 5.08 -3.24 -8.46
C GLU A 131 3.56 -3.24 -8.63
N ASP A 132 3.06 -3.62 -9.82
CA ASP A 132 1.62 -3.70 -10.06
C ASP A 132 0.98 -4.79 -9.18
N VAL A 133 1.71 -5.86 -8.85
CA VAL A 133 1.24 -6.94 -7.98
C VAL A 133 1.24 -6.46 -6.53
N ALA A 134 2.28 -5.77 -6.07
CA ALA A 134 2.34 -5.15 -4.75
C ALA A 134 1.21 -4.12 -4.54
N ASP A 135 0.92 -3.28 -5.53
CA ASP A 135 -0.23 -2.36 -5.51
C ASP A 135 -1.57 -3.10 -5.42
N GLN A 136 -1.70 -4.27 -6.06
CA GLN A 136 -2.91 -5.08 -5.93
C GLN A 136 -3.10 -5.55 -4.50
N LEU A 137 -2.04 -5.95 -3.77
CA LEU A 137 -2.19 -6.30 -2.37
C LEU A 137 -2.65 -5.10 -1.55
N ALA A 138 -2.07 -3.92 -1.77
CA ALA A 138 -2.51 -2.70 -1.10
C ALA A 138 -4.00 -2.41 -1.34
N ALA A 139 -4.47 -2.54 -2.58
CA ALA A 139 -5.89 -2.40 -2.91
C ALA A 139 -6.75 -3.46 -2.23
N VAL A 140 -6.34 -4.73 -2.21
CA VAL A 140 -7.08 -5.82 -1.57
C VAL A 140 -7.19 -5.61 -0.06
N MET A 141 -6.08 -5.29 0.61
CA MET A 141 -6.07 -5.08 2.06
C MET A 141 -6.91 -3.89 2.51
N LEU A 142 -7.03 -2.85 1.67
CA LEU A 142 -7.82 -1.64 1.98
C LEU A 142 -9.29 -1.72 1.55
N LEU A 143 -9.59 -2.45 0.47
CA LEU A 143 -10.89 -2.34 -0.21
C LEU A 143 -11.72 -3.61 -0.15
N GLU A 144 -11.26 -4.63 0.59
CA GLU A 144 -12.08 -5.83 0.82
C GLU A 144 -13.33 -5.45 1.64
N PRO A 145 -14.54 -5.79 1.16
CA PRO A 145 -15.77 -5.55 1.92
C PRO A 145 -15.84 -6.40 3.18
N ASP A 146 -16.42 -5.86 4.24
CA ASP A 146 -16.74 -6.60 5.45
C ASP A 146 -17.88 -7.62 5.23
N ASP A 147 -18.24 -8.38 6.27
CA ASP A 147 -19.35 -9.35 6.23
C ASP A 147 -20.72 -8.75 5.84
N THR A 148 -20.86 -7.42 5.93
CA THR A 148 -22.06 -6.69 5.51
C THR A 148 -22.02 -6.25 4.05
N GLY A 149 -20.88 -6.44 3.39
CA GLY A 149 -20.59 -6.00 2.03
C GLY A 149 -20.21 -4.52 1.94
N ALA A 150 -19.80 -3.90 3.06
CA ALA A 150 -19.38 -2.50 3.10
C ALA A 150 -17.85 -2.39 3.25
N ILE A 151 -17.25 -1.41 2.57
CA ILE A 151 -15.84 -1.06 2.72
C ILE A 151 -15.74 0.10 3.73
N ASP A 152 -14.75 0.08 4.64
CA ASP A 152 -14.54 1.21 5.56
C ASP A 152 -14.25 2.48 4.74
N PRO A 153 -15.05 3.55 4.90
CA PRO A 153 -14.81 4.80 4.18
C PRO A 153 -13.43 5.41 4.46
N THR A 154 -12.80 5.07 5.57
CA THR A 154 -11.43 5.48 5.92
C THR A 154 -10.40 4.78 5.04
N ASP A 155 -10.60 3.51 4.70
CA ASP A 155 -9.69 2.77 3.83
C ASP A 155 -9.91 3.16 2.36
N VAL A 156 -11.14 3.47 1.95
CA VAL A 156 -11.39 4.11 0.64
C VAL A 156 -10.64 5.46 0.53
N ARG A 157 -10.65 6.28 1.60
CA ARG A 157 -9.89 7.53 1.63
C ARG A 157 -8.38 7.30 1.62
N ALA A 158 -7.89 6.27 2.31
CA ALA A 158 -6.48 5.89 2.30
C ALA A 158 -6.03 5.46 0.90
N ALA A 159 -6.83 4.61 0.24
CA ALA A 159 -6.61 4.18 -1.13
C ALA A 159 -6.60 5.38 -2.12
N ALA A 160 -7.54 6.31 -1.97
CA ALA A 160 -7.57 7.52 -2.79
C ALA A 160 -6.39 8.46 -2.52
N ALA A 161 -5.94 8.58 -1.26
CA ALA A 161 -4.75 9.35 -0.90
C ALA A 161 -3.48 8.75 -1.53
N TYR A 162 -3.35 7.43 -1.51
CA TYR A 162 -2.25 6.71 -2.18
C TYR A 162 -2.24 6.96 -3.70
N ALA A 163 -3.39 6.86 -4.36
CA ALA A 163 -3.50 7.18 -5.78
C ALA A 163 -3.07 8.62 -6.11
N ARG A 164 -3.38 9.59 -5.23
CA ARG A 164 -2.93 10.99 -5.40
C ARG A 164 -1.43 11.17 -5.24
N MET A 165 -0.75 10.33 -4.45
CA MET A 165 0.70 10.38 -4.32
C MET A 165 1.42 10.00 -5.63
N PHE A 166 0.89 9.03 -6.38
CA PHE A 166 1.41 8.74 -7.74
C PHE A 166 1.27 9.93 -8.70
N GLU A 167 0.16 10.66 -8.64
CA GLU A 167 -0.04 11.87 -9.43
C GLU A 167 1.01 12.94 -9.06
N ALA A 168 1.19 13.18 -7.76
CA ALA A 168 2.15 14.15 -7.24
C ALA A 168 3.60 13.81 -7.62
N ASN A 169 3.99 12.54 -7.57
CA ASN A 169 5.32 12.09 -7.98
C ASN A 169 5.51 12.26 -9.50
N SER A 170 4.52 11.90 -10.31
CA SER A 170 4.59 12.08 -11.76
C SER A 170 4.72 13.54 -12.19
N GLU A 171 4.07 14.47 -11.48
CA GLU A 171 4.21 15.91 -11.72
C GLU A 171 5.64 16.41 -11.39
N GLN A 172 6.25 15.89 -10.32
CA GLN A 172 7.62 16.22 -9.93
C GLN A 172 8.65 15.74 -10.94
N ASP A 173 8.42 14.57 -11.56
CA ASP A 173 9.26 14.00 -12.61
C ASP A 173 9.04 14.63 -13.99
N GLY A 174 8.28 15.73 -14.05
CA GLY A 174 8.14 16.57 -15.24
C GLY A 174 7.02 16.17 -16.19
N GLY A 175 6.17 15.19 -15.82
CA GLY A 175 4.91 14.83 -16.49
C GLY A 175 5.01 14.50 -17.99
N ALA A 176 6.22 14.37 -18.54
CA ALA A 176 6.47 14.28 -19.97
C ALA A 176 6.85 12.85 -20.35
N ALA A 177 5.97 12.20 -21.11
CA ALA A 177 6.13 10.81 -21.50
C ALA A 177 7.33 10.47 -22.40
N GLN A 178 8.23 11.43 -22.64
CA GLN A 178 9.30 11.36 -23.62
C GLN A 178 10.67 11.05 -23.01
N ASP A 179 10.82 11.17 -21.70
CA ASP A 179 12.08 10.90 -21.00
C ASP A 179 12.01 9.68 -20.07
N PHE A 180 10.99 8.80 -20.22
CA PHE A 180 10.83 7.59 -19.41
C PHE A 180 11.90 6.52 -19.66
N PRO A 181 12.71 6.15 -18.66
CA PRO A 181 13.37 4.87 -18.61
C PRO A 181 12.35 3.72 -18.50
N PHE A 182 11.85 3.22 -19.63
CA PHE A 182 10.89 2.10 -19.66
C PHE A 182 11.34 0.80 -18.97
N TRP A 183 12.58 0.75 -18.46
CA TRP A 183 13.15 -0.36 -17.72
C TRP A 183 13.07 -0.20 -16.19
N ASP A 184 12.81 1.00 -15.67
CA ASP A 184 12.54 1.19 -14.24
C ASP A 184 11.11 0.76 -13.94
N VAL A 185 10.93 0.02 -12.86
CA VAL A 185 9.63 -0.53 -12.48
C VAL A 185 8.79 0.51 -11.74
N HIS A 186 9.41 1.51 -11.11
CA HIS A 186 8.70 2.54 -10.33
C HIS A 186 8.23 3.72 -11.21
N GLU A 187 8.88 4.02 -12.34
CA GLU A 187 8.61 5.21 -13.17
C GLU A 187 7.31 5.16 -14.01
N TYR A 188 6.38 4.25 -13.68
CA TYR A 188 5.06 4.14 -14.33
C TYR A 188 3.92 4.66 -13.44
N ASP A 189 4.21 5.66 -12.60
CA ASP A 189 3.29 6.21 -11.61
C ASP A 189 1.91 6.56 -12.18
N LEU A 190 1.81 7.15 -13.38
CA LEU A 190 0.49 7.42 -13.99
C LEU A 190 -0.28 6.14 -14.34
N ALA A 191 0.38 5.09 -14.81
CA ALA A 191 -0.29 3.84 -15.13
C ALA A 191 -0.73 3.12 -13.84
N ARG A 192 0.13 3.10 -12.81
CA ARG A 192 -0.17 2.59 -11.47
C ARG A 192 -1.33 3.35 -10.83
N MET A 193 -1.32 4.68 -10.91
CA MET A 193 -2.42 5.55 -10.49
C MET A 193 -3.75 5.17 -11.14
N TYR A 194 -3.82 5.10 -12.47
CA TYR A 194 -5.06 4.74 -13.17
C TYR A 194 -5.53 3.32 -12.84
N ASN A 195 -4.60 2.38 -12.65
CA ASN A 195 -4.94 1.02 -12.19
C ASN A 195 -5.51 1.04 -10.78
N PHE A 196 -4.87 1.75 -9.86
CA PHE A 196 -5.31 1.82 -8.47
C PHE A 196 -6.67 2.51 -8.34
N GLN A 197 -6.90 3.63 -9.04
CA GLN A 197 -8.21 4.29 -9.09
C GLN A 197 -9.29 3.39 -9.68
N CYS A 198 -8.95 2.62 -10.71
CA CYS A 198 -9.85 1.62 -11.26
C CYS A 198 -10.21 0.55 -10.22
N TRP A 199 -9.25 0.09 -9.41
CA TRP A 199 -9.51 -0.87 -8.35
C TRP A 199 -10.37 -0.31 -7.21
N ILE A 200 -10.18 0.98 -6.84
CA ILE A 200 -11.08 1.69 -5.93
C ILE A 200 -12.51 1.66 -6.45
N TYR A 201 -12.73 2.04 -7.71
CA TYR A 201 -14.06 1.99 -8.33
C TYR A 201 -14.59 0.54 -8.40
N GLY A 202 -13.73 -0.42 -8.76
CA GLY A 202 -14.10 -1.81 -8.94
C GLY A 202 -14.53 -2.52 -7.65
N ALA A 203 -13.99 -2.13 -6.50
CA ALA A 203 -14.34 -2.73 -5.21
C ALA A 203 -15.79 -2.46 -4.78
N ASP A 204 -16.30 -1.25 -5.07
CA ASP A 204 -17.71 -0.90 -4.89
C ASP A 204 -18.11 0.20 -5.89
N PRO A 205 -18.57 -0.16 -7.10
CA PRO A 205 -18.94 0.81 -8.12
C PRO A 205 -20.05 1.79 -7.68
N ALA A 206 -20.92 1.36 -6.76
CA ALA A 206 -22.00 2.20 -6.26
C ALA A 206 -21.52 3.19 -5.19
N GLY A 207 -20.68 2.74 -4.26
CA GLY A 207 -20.09 3.58 -3.21
C GLY A 207 -18.98 4.50 -3.71
N ASN A 208 -18.23 4.07 -4.73
CA ASN A 208 -17.06 4.76 -5.26
C ASN A 208 -17.29 5.42 -6.63
N ALA A 209 -18.55 5.72 -6.97
CA ALA A 209 -18.94 6.37 -8.24
C ALA A 209 -18.21 7.70 -8.50
N PHE A 210 -17.73 8.38 -7.45
CA PHE A 210 -16.94 9.61 -7.56
C PHE A 210 -15.69 9.45 -8.46
N ILE A 211 -15.11 8.25 -8.53
CA ILE A 211 -13.96 7.95 -9.40
C ILE A 211 -14.29 8.25 -10.87
N VAL A 212 -15.51 7.91 -11.32
CA VAL A 212 -15.95 8.16 -12.69
C VAL A 212 -16.59 9.54 -12.81
N ASP A 213 -17.44 9.94 -11.85
CA ASP A 213 -18.16 11.22 -11.88
C ASP A 213 -17.22 12.44 -11.89
N GLU A 214 -16.05 12.34 -11.24
CA GLU A 214 -15.02 13.38 -11.20
C GLU A 214 -13.99 13.24 -12.34
N GLY A 215 -14.10 12.19 -13.16
CA GLY A 215 -13.22 11.96 -14.30
C GLY A 215 -11.82 11.46 -13.94
N LEU A 216 -11.65 10.90 -12.73
CA LEU A 216 -10.39 10.26 -12.31
C LEU A 216 -10.12 9.03 -13.17
N VAL A 217 -11.17 8.26 -13.49
CA VAL A 217 -11.11 7.17 -14.47
C VAL A 217 -12.12 7.41 -15.58
N PRO A 218 -11.73 7.33 -16.88
CA PRO A 218 -12.66 7.40 -17.99
C PRO A 218 -13.75 6.30 -17.94
N GLU A 219 -14.96 6.60 -18.39
CA GLU A 219 -16.09 5.64 -18.41
C GLU A 219 -15.73 4.32 -19.10
N ASP A 220 -14.98 4.37 -20.21
CA ASP A 220 -14.56 3.18 -20.95
C ASP A 220 -13.54 2.31 -20.21
N ARG A 221 -12.73 2.91 -19.33
CA ARG A 221 -11.83 2.18 -18.43
C ARG A 221 -12.60 1.56 -17.26
N ALA A 222 -13.63 2.25 -16.77
CA ALA A 222 -14.46 1.83 -15.65
C ALA A 222 -15.22 0.52 -15.92
N ASP A 223 -15.58 0.25 -17.19
CA ASP A 223 -16.31 -0.95 -17.63
C ASP A 223 -15.65 -2.28 -17.22
N SER A 224 -14.32 -2.32 -17.06
CA SER A 224 -13.59 -3.54 -16.67
C SER A 224 -13.18 -3.58 -15.21
N CYS A 225 -13.34 -2.48 -14.46
CA CYS A 225 -12.76 -2.30 -13.14
C CYS A 225 -13.30 -3.25 -12.08
N GLU A 226 -14.63 -3.43 -12.00
CA GLU A 226 -15.26 -4.38 -11.07
C GLU A 226 -14.70 -5.78 -11.29
N GLY A 227 -14.68 -6.22 -12.56
CA GLY A 227 -14.16 -7.53 -12.93
C GLY A 227 -12.65 -7.70 -12.76
N GLU A 228 -11.88 -6.61 -12.73
CA GLU A 228 -10.45 -6.61 -12.43
C GLU A 228 -10.20 -6.75 -10.94
N PHE A 229 -10.84 -5.92 -10.11
CA PHE A 229 -10.76 -5.99 -8.64
C PHE A 229 -11.13 -7.38 -8.13
N ASP A 230 -12.25 -7.90 -8.63
CA ASP A 230 -12.74 -9.25 -8.34
C ASP A 230 -11.71 -10.35 -8.62
N ARG A 231 -10.99 -10.26 -9.75
CA ARG A 231 -10.02 -11.29 -10.15
C ARG A 231 -8.75 -11.20 -9.32
N MET A 232 -8.25 -9.99 -9.07
CA MET A 232 -7.03 -9.80 -8.28
C MET A 232 -7.27 -10.12 -6.80
N SER A 233 -8.41 -9.71 -6.21
CA SER A 233 -8.77 -10.04 -4.82
C SER A 233 -8.84 -11.56 -4.64
N ARG A 234 -9.58 -12.27 -5.50
CA ARG A 234 -9.62 -13.74 -5.46
C ARG A 234 -8.24 -14.38 -5.63
N ALA A 235 -7.42 -13.88 -6.54
CA ALA A 235 -6.07 -14.42 -6.74
C ALA A 235 -5.19 -14.22 -5.49
N TRP A 236 -5.24 -13.04 -4.87
CA TRP A 236 -4.51 -12.76 -3.63
C TRP A 236 -4.99 -13.63 -2.48
N TRP A 237 -6.30 -13.74 -2.26
CA TRP A 237 -6.83 -14.59 -1.19
C TRP A 237 -6.53 -16.08 -1.42
N ASP A 238 -6.60 -16.57 -2.66
CA ASP A 238 -6.19 -17.95 -2.99
C ASP A 238 -4.71 -18.21 -2.68
N MET A 239 -3.84 -17.21 -2.90
CA MET A 239 -2.41 -17.31 -2.58
C MET A 239 -2.13 -17.19 -1.09
N LEU A 240 -2.89 -16.35 -0.36
CA LEU A 240 -2.68 -16.07 1.06
C LEU A 240 -3.36 -17.07 1.98
N ASP A 241 -4.44 -17.75 1.58
CA ASP A 241 -5.22 -18.70 2.40
C ASP A 241 -4.37 -19.68 3.23
N PRO A 242 -3.30 -20.32 2.70
CA PRO A 242 -2.45 -21.22 3.47
C PRO A 242 -1.61 -20.53 4.57
N HIS A 243 -1.54 -19.21 4.53
CA HIS A 243 -0.70 -18.34 5.35
C HIS A 243 -1.51 -17.41 6.26
N LEU A 244 -2.84 -17.52 6.28
CA LEU A 244 -3.69 -16.77 7.19
C LEU A 244 -3.87 -17.52 8.52
N ARG A 245 -4.06 -16.77 9.59
CA ARG A 245 -4.42 -17.34 10.89
C ARG A 245 -5.87 -17.83 10.84
N SER A 246 -6.11 -18.98 11.47
CA SER A 246 -7.48 -19.44 11.71
C SER A 246 -8.13 -18.57 12.77
N GLU A 247 -9.35 -18.10 12.51
CA GLU A 247 -10.23 -17.48 13.50
C GLU A 247 -10.51 -18.36 14.74
#